data_AF-A0A485JGE6-F1
#
_entry.id   AF-A0A485JGE6-F1
#
_cell.length_a   1.000
_cell.length_b   1.000
_cell.length_c   1.000
_cell.angle_alpha   90.00
_cell.angle_beta   90.00
_cell.angle_gamma   90.00
#
_symmetry.space_group_name_H-M   'P 1'
#
loop_
_entity.id
_entity.type
_entity.pdbx_description
1 polymer ?
#
loop_
_entity_poly.entity_id
_entity_poly.type
_entity_poly.pdbx_seq_one_letter_code
_entity_poly.pdbx_strand_id
1 'polypeptide(L)' 'MDYINALEEALGIEANKNMMPLQPGDVLETSADTKALYDVIGFKPETSVKEGVKNFVEWYRNFYKV' A
#
# COMPACT_ATOMS: atom_id res chain seq x y z
N MET A 1 8.97 4.58 -2.30
CA MET A 1 8.88 3.48 -3.31
C MET A 1 8.29 2.21 -2.70
N ASP A 2 7.96 2.23 -1.41
CA ASP A 2 7.68 1.04 -0.60
C ASP A 2 6.51 0.21 -1.11
N TYR A 3 5.47 0.85 -1.66
CA TYR A 3 4.34 0.16 -2.26
C TYR A 3 4.71 -0.63 -3.52
N ILE A 4 5.54 -0.06 -4.41
CA ILE A 4 5.98 -0.76 -5.62
C ILE A 4 6.89 -1.91 -5.23
N ASN A 5 7.84 -1.68 -4.31
CA ASN A 5 8.72 -2.75 -3.82
C ASN A 5 7.93 -3.89 -3.15
N ALA A 6 6.90 -3.56 -2.36
CA ALA A 6 6.02 -4.57 -1.77
C ALA A 6 5.27 -5.40 -2.82
N LEU A 7 4.85 -4.78 -3.94
CA LEU A 7 4.26 -5.49 -5.07
C LEU A 7 5.30 -6.39 -5.76
N GLU A 8 6.51 -5.90 -6.01
CA GLU A 8 7.59 -6.68 -6.63
C GLU A 8 7.94 -7.91 -5.79
N GLU A 9 8.03 -7.76 -4.48
CA GLU A 9 8.24 -8.88 -3.54
C GLU A 9 7.07 -9.87 -3.54
N ALA A 10 5.83 -9.39 -3.51
CA ALA A 10 4.64 -10.24 -3.49
C ALA A 10 4.43 -10.98 -4.83
N LEU A 11 4.82 -10.38 -5.96
CA LEU A 11 4.68 -10.94 -7.30
C LEU A 11 5.91 -11.75 -7.73
N GLY A 12 7.06 -11.53 -7.10
CA GLY A 12 8.34 -12.14 -7.48
C GLY A 12 8.91 -11.60 -8.80
N ILE A 13 8.53 -10.39 -9.21
CA ILE A 13 8.88 -9.79 -10.50
C ILE A 13 9.22 -8.31 -10.28
N GLU A 14 10.31 -7.84 -10.88
CA GLU A 14 10.67 -6.42 -10.87
C GLU A 14 9.81 -5.63 -11.87
N ALA A 15 9.26 -4.51 -11.41
CA ALA A 15 8.39 -3.65 -12.22
C ALA A 15 9.22 -2.78 -13.17
N ASN A 16 8.78 -2.72 -14.44
CA ASN A 16 9.29 -1.73 -15.38
C ASN A 16 8.64 -0.36 -15.07
N LYS A 17 9.37 0.47 -14.34
CA LYS A 17 8.88 1.76 -13.82
C LYS A 17 9.01 2.85 -14.89
N ASN A 18 7.88 3.38 -15.36
CA ASN A 18 7.83 4.58 -16.20
C ASN A 18 7.50 5.80 -15.34
N MET A 19 8.51 6.57 -14.92
CA MET A 19 8.33 7.72 -14.04
C MET A 19 7.71 8.89 -14.82
N MET A 20 6.49 9.28 -14.43
CA MET A 20 5.74 10.38 -15.03
C MET A 20 5.74 11.61 -14.11
N PRO A 21 5.50 12.83 -14.63
CA PRO A 21 5.34 14.01 -13.79
C PRO A 21 4.11 13.87 -12.86
N LEU A 22 4.16 14.60 -11.73
CA LEU A 22 3.08 14.68 -10.75
C LEU A 22 1.78 15.16 -11.43
N GLN A 23 0.66 14.50 -11.12
CA GLN A 23 -0.61 14.89 -11.72
C GLN A 23 -1.21 16.12 -11.02
N PRO A 24 -1.96 16.96 -11.74
CA PRO A 24 -2.67 18.07 -11.12
C PRO A 24 -3.66 17.57 -10.04
N GLY A 25 -3.51 18.07 -8.82
CA GLY A 25 -4.34 17.67 -7.68
C GLY A 25 -3.69 16.66 -6.73
N ASP A 26 -2.57 16.04 -7.13
CA ASP A 26 -1.77 15.24 -6.20
C ASP A 26 -1.06 16.13 -5.18
N VAL A 27 -0.95 15.60 -3.97
CA VAL A 27 -0.11 16.13 -2.89
C VAL A 27 1.08 15.20 -2.71
N LEU A 28 2.25 15.76 -2.42
CA LEU A 28 3.50 14.99 -2.35
C LEU A 28 3.49 13.93 -1.26
N GLU A 29 2.91 14.26 -0.10
CA GLU A 29 2.81 13.36 1.04
C GLU A 29 1.62 13.74 1.90
N THR A 30 0.95 12.73 2.45
CA THR A 30 -0.09 12.89 3.47
C THR A 30 0.06 11.83 4.52
N SER A 31 -0.13 12.21 5.78
CA SER A 31 -0.22 11.29 6.91
C SER A 31 -1.31 11.75 7.86
N ALA A 32 -1.90 10.81 8.59
CA ALA A 32 -2.93 11.10 9.59
C ALA A 32 -2.32 11.05 10.99
N ASP A 33 -2.62 12.06 11.82
CA ASP A 33 -2.45 11.94 13.27
C ASP A 33 -3.64 11.14 13.83
N THR A 34 -3.35 9.92 14.28
CA THR A 34 -4.36 8.99 14.79
C THR A 34 -4.44 8.98 16.32
N LYS A 35 -3.70 9.84 17.04
CA LYS A 35 -3.60 9.78 18.50
C LYS A 35 -4.98 9.95 19.17
N ALA A 36 -5.77 10.92 18.72
CA ALA A 36 -7.10 11.17 19.28
C ALA A 36 -8.04 9.97 19.14
N LEU A 37 -8.01 9.28 17.99
CA LEU A 37 -8.82 8.08 17.78
C LEU A 37 -8.35 6.93 18.69
N TYR A 38 -7.04 6.70 18.75
CA TYR A 38 -6.46 5.68 19.61
C TYR A 38 -6.83 5.90 21.09
N ASP A 39 -6.76 7.14 21.57
CA ASP A 39 -7.09 7.48 22.96
C ASP A 39 -8.57 7.20 23.31
N VAL A 40 -9.47 7.24 22.32
CA VAL A 40 -10.92 7.01 22.51
C VAL A 40 -11.29 5.52 22.46
N ILE A 41 -10.74 4.76 21.51
CA ILE A 41 -11.19 3.38 21.25
C ILE A 41 -10.10 2.31 21.44
N GLY A 42 -8.86 2.69 21.76
CA GLY A 42 -7.73 1.79 21.94
C GLY A 42 -7.29 1.07 20.66
N PHE A 43 -7.76 1.50 19.50
CA PHE A 43 -7.48 0.87 18.21
C PHE A 43 -6.25 1.48 17.54
N LYS A 44 -5.35 0.61 17.08
CA LYS A 44 -4.20 0.97 16.24
C LYS A 44 -4.13 0.01 15.04
N PRO A 45 -3.98 0.50 13.80
CA PRO A 45 -3.70 -0.36 12.66
C PRO A 45 -2.36 -1.10 12.84
N GLU A 46 -2.36 -2.41 12.68
CA GLU A 46 -1.16 -3.25 12.83
C GLU A 46 -0.69 -3.87 11.50
N THR A 47 -1.52 -3.84 10.47
CA THR A 47 -1.17 -4.36 9.15
C THR A 47 -0.11 -3.48 8.51
N SER A 48 1.09 -4.03 8.33
CA SER A 48 2.14 -3.37 7.57
C SER A 48 1.77 -3.24 6.08
N VAL A 49 2.38 -2.29 5.37
CA VAL A 49 2.22 -2.14 3.92
C VAL A 49 2.55 -3.45 3.19
N LYS A 50 3.65 -4.11 3.56
CA LYS A 50 4.07 -5.38 2.94
C LYS A 50 3.02 -6.47 3.09
N GLU A 51 2.47 -6.64 4.29
CA GLU A 51 1.43 -7.65 4.54
C GLU A 51 0.12 -7.31 3.83
N GLY A 52 -0.30 -6.05 3.87
CA GLY A 52 -1.51 -5.58 3.18
C GLY A 52 -1.43 -5.77 1.67
N VAL A 53 -0.30 -5.42 1.05
CA VAL A 53 -0.07 -5.60 -0.38
C VAL A 53 -0.03 -7.07 -0.77
N LYS A 54 0.62 -7.93 0.03
CA LYS A 54 0.62 -9.38 -0.19
C LYS A 54 -0.81 -9.94 -0.19
N ASN A 55 -1.60 -9.61 0.83
CA ASN A 55 -3.00 -10.05 0.94
C ASN A 55 -3.84 -9.55 -0.24
N PHE A 56 -3.61 -8.33 -0.70
CA PHE A 56 -4.26 -7.79 -1.89
C PHE A 56 -3.90 -8.57 -3.16
N VAL A 57 -2.61 -8.87 -3.38
CA VAL A 57 -2.16 -9.67 -4.54
C VAL A 57 -2.80 -11.06 -4.52
N GLU A 58 -2.80 -11.73 -3.37
CA GLU A 58 -3.44 -13.04 -3.21
C GLU A 58 -4.93 -12.98 -3.56
N TRP A 59 -5.67 -12.00 -3.02
CA TRP A 59 -7.07 -11.79 -3.37
C TRP A 59 -7.26 -11.55 -4.87
N TYR A 60 -6.47 -10.65 -5.46
CA TYR A 60 -6.60 -10.28 -6.87
C TYR A 60 -6.41 -11.48 -7.79
N ARG A 61 -5.33 -12.25 -7.57
CA ARG A 61 -5.03 -13.46 -8.33
C ARG A 61 -6.11 -14.54 -8.17
N ASN A 62 -6.58 -14.73 -6.94
CA ASN A 62 -7.65 -15.67 -6.64
C ASN A 62 -8.99 -15.28 -7.29
N PHE A 63 -9.29 -13.98 -7.35
CA PHE A 63 -10.53 -13.47 -7.92
C PHE A 63 -10.50 -13.50 -9.45
N TYR A 64 -9.45 -12.96 -10.07
CA TYR A 64 -9.31 -12.86 -11.53
C TYR A 64 -8.72 -14.11 -12.20
N LYS A 65 -8.25 -15.09 -11.42
CA LYS A 65 -7.65 -16.35 -11.90
C LYS A 65 -6.40 -16.14 -12.77
N VAL A 66 -5.45 -15.35 -12.23
CA VAL A 66 -4.15 -15.04 -12.85
C VAL A 66 -2.97 -15.42 -11.98
#